data_AF-A0A950FJ72-F1
#
_entry.id   AF-A0A950FJ72-F1
#
_cell.length_a   1.000
_cell.length_b   1.000
_cell.length_c   1.000
_cell.angle_alpha   90.00
_cell.angle_beta   90.00
_cell.angle_gamma   90.00
#
_symmetry.space_group_name_H-M   'P 1'
#
loop_
_entity.id
_entity.type
_entity.pdbx_description
1 polymer ?
#
loop_
_entity_poly.entity_id
_entity_poly.type
_entity_poly.pdbx_seq_one_letter_code
_entity_poly.pdbx_strand_id
1 'polypeptide(L)'
;MAIILTPEQEKLLIQAINSGLARTAGEALDQALDALRARLPHEGSVDESVASAARRLGTFGKRHSLTLSGLTIKELLRESRP
;
A
#
# COMPACT_ATOMS: atom_id res chain seq x y z
N MET A 1 13.54 -17.32 -13.22
CA MET A 1 12.14 -17.77 -13.12
C MET A 1 11.43 -17.34 -14.39
N ALA A 2 10.65 -18.22 -15.03
CA ALA A 2 9.95 -17.90 -16.28
C ALA A 2 8.46 -17.69 -15.99
N ILE A 3 7.91 -16.55 -16.42
CA ILE A 3 6.49 -16.25 -16.35
C ILE A 3 5.94 -16.46 -17.76
N ILE A 4 4.92 -17.30 -17.89
CA ILE A 4 4.25 -17.55 -19.17
C ILE A 4 3.13 -16.53 -19.30
N LEU A 5 3.17 -15.74 -20.36
CA LEU A 5 2.14 -14.76 -20.67
C LEU A 5 0.95 -15.42 -21.36
N THR A 6 -0.24 -14.87 -21.18
CA THR A 6 -1.39 -15.28 -21.99
C THR A 6 -1.27 -14.69 -23.40
N PRO A 7 -1.92 -15.31 -24.42
CA PRO A 7 -1.91 -14.78 -25.78
C PRO A 7 -2.40 -13.32 -25.88
N GLU A 8 -3.33 -12.92 -25.02
CA GLU A 8 -3.84 -11.56 -24.94
C GLU A 8 -2.78 -10.58 -24.41
N GLN A 9 -2.00 -10.98 -23.40
CA GLN A 9 -0.93 -10.17 -22.84
C GLN A 9 0.19 -9.96 -23.87
N GLU A 10 0.54 -11.01 -24.63
CA GLU A 10 1.51 -10.92 -25.72
C GLU A 10 1.07 -9.94 -26.81
N LYS A 11 -0.21 -10.01 -27.23
CA LYS A 11 -0.77 -9.06 -28.20
C LYS A 11 -0.68 -7.62 -27.74
N LEU A 12 -0.99 -7.35 -26.47
CA LEU A 12 -0.89 -6.01 -25.89
C LEU A 12 0.55 -5.51 -25.85
N LEU A 13 1.51 -6.37 -25.49
CA LEU A 13 2.94 -6.02 -25.53
C LEU A 13 3.41 -5.71 -26.94
N ILE A 14 3.02 -6.51 -27.94
CA ILE A 14 3.36 -6.26 -29.35
C ILE A 14 2.77 -4.93 -29.83
N GLN A 15 1.52 -4.62 -29.46
CA GLN A 15 0.90 -3.33 -29.78
C GLN A 15 1.62 -2.14 -29.11
N ALA A 16 2.07 -2.30 -27.87
CA ALA A 16 2.85 -1.28 -27.17
C ALA A 16 4.20 -1.03 -27.86
N ILE A 17 4.85 -2.08 -28.34
CA ILE A 17 6.11 -1.96 -29.10
C ILE A 17 5.88 -1.29 -30.45
N ASN A 18 4.86 -1.73 -31.20
CA ASN A 18 4.55 -1.19 -32.53
C ASN A 18 4.09 0.27 -32.49
N SER A 19 3.49 0.71 -31.38
CA SER A 19 3.10 2.12 -31.17
C SER A 19 4.24 3.00 -30.65
N GLY A 20 5.41 2.42 -30.37
CA GLY A 20 6.58 3.13 -29.87
C GLY A 20 6.50 3.51 -28.39
N LEU A 21 5.50 2.98 -27.65
CA LEU A 21 5.39 3.16 -26.20
C LEU A 21 6.53 2.45 -25.44
N ALA A 22 7.09 1.40 -26.04
CA ALA A 22 8.29 0.73 -25.56
C ALA A 22 9.13 0.21 -26.73
N ARG A 23 10.45 0.11 -26.56
CA ARG A 23 11.34 -0.44 -27.60
C ARG A 23 11.46 -1.95 -27.52
N THR A 24 11.19 -2.52 -26.36
CA THR A 24 11.31 -3.96 -26.09
C THR A 24 10.17 -4.44 -25.19
N ALA A 25 9.89 -5.75 -25.20
CA ALA A 25 8.91 -6.35 -24.31
C ALA A 25 9.30 -6.20 -22.83
N GLY A 26 10.60 -6.23 -22.52
CA GLY A 26 11.10 -6.01 -21.16
C GLY A 26 10.79 -4.61 -20.65
N GLU A 27 11.07 -3.59 -21.46
CA GLU A 27 10.77 -2.19 -21.11
C GLU A 27 9.26 -1.95 -20.90
N ALA A 28 8.41 -2.54 -21.75
CA ALA A 28 6.97 -2.47 -21.57
C ALA A 28 6.50 -3.15 -20.27
N LEU A 29 7.13 -4.27 -19.91
CA LEU A 29 6.82 -4.98 -18.67
C LEU A 29 7.27 -4.19 -17.44
N ASP A 30 8.45 -3.58 -17.48
CA ASP A 30 8.97 -2.76 -16.38
C ASP A 30 8.07 -1.56 -16.09
N GLN A 31 7.61 -0.88 -17.13
CA GLN A 31 6.63 0.22 -17.00
C GLN A 31 5.30 -0.26 -16.39
N ALA A 32 4.81 -1.43 -16.80
CA ALA A 32 3.60 -2.02 -16.23
C ALA A 32 3.79 -2.40 -14.75
N LEU A 33 4.95 -2.95 -14.40
CA LEU A 33 5.30 -3.29 -13.02
C LEU A 33 5.43 -2.04 -12.13
N ASP A 34 5.98 -0.94 -12.64
CA ASP A 34 6.05 0.32 -11.90
C ASP A 34 4.66 0.92 -11.66
N ALA A 35 3.78 0.87 -12.65
CA ALA A 35 2.38 1.25 -12.48
C ALA A 35 1.66 0.39 -11.44
N LEU A 36 1.96 -0.92 -11.39
CA LEU A 36 1.44 -1.82 -10.37
C LEU A 36 2.01 -1.50 -8.99
N ARG A 37 3.30 -1.21 -8.85
CA ARG A 37 3.93 -0.79 -7.58
C ARG A 37 3.32 0.50 -7.04
N ALA A 38 2.97 1.44 -7.90
CA ALA A 38 2.31 2.67 -7.49
C ALA A 38 0.86 2.46 -6.99
N ARG A 39 0.19 1.41 -7.47
CA ARG A 39 -1.21 1.08 -7.13
C ARG A 39 -1.34 0.06 -6.01
N LEU A 40 -0.33 -0.79 -5.85
CA LEU A 40 -0.21 -1.63 -4.69
C LEU A 40 -0.05 -0.70 -3.49
N PRO A 41 -0.91 -0.79 -2.46
CA PRO A 41 -0.63 -0.12 -1.21
C PRO A 41 0.77 -0.58 -0.83
N HIS A 42 1.69 0.37 -0.63
CA HIS A 42 2.96 0.03 0.00
C HIS A 42 2.56 -0.74 1.25
N GLU A 43 3.04 -1.98 1.39
CA GLU A 43 3.07 -2.65 2.69
C GLU A 43 4.07 -1.91 3.60
N GLY A 44 3.90 -0.60 3.74
CA GLY A 44 4.32 0.13 4.91
C GLY A 44 3.46 -0.44 6.03
N SER A 45 4.12 -1.24 6.86
CA SER A 45 3.57 -2.03 7.95
C SER A 45 2.23 -1.51 8.48
N VAL A 46 1.23 -2.39 8.57
CA VAL A 46 -0.05 -2.12 9.25
C VAL A 46 0.18 -1.50 10.64
N ASP A 47 1.32 -1.81 11.28
CA ASP A 47 1.77 -1.22 12.53
C ASP A 47 1.96 0.31 12.50
N GLU A 48 2.49 0.89 11.42
CA GLU A 48 2.72 2.34 11.34
C GLU A 48 1.39 3.10 11.19
N SER A 49 0.44 2.51 10.47
CA SER A 49 -0.91 3.05 10.31
C SER A 49 -1.68 3.02 11.64
N VAL A 50 -1.65 1.89 12.35
CA VAL A 50 -2.30 1.73 13.67
C VAL A 50 -1.62 2.63 14.71
N ALA A 51 -0.30 2.71 14.74
CA ALA A 51 0.42 3.59 15.66
C ALA A 51 0.15 5.08 15.37
N SER A 52 0.06 5.48 14.09
CA SER A 52 -0.27 6.86 13.74
C SER A 52 -1.74 7.19 14.07
N ALA A 53 -2.66 6.25 13.85
CA ALA A 53 -4.07 6.39 14.21
C ALA A 53 -4.25 6.48 15.73
N ALA A 54 -3.57 5.62 16.50
CA ALA A 54 -3.55 5.67 17.96
C ALA A 54 -2.96 6.98 18.50
N ARG A 55 -1.88 7.50 17.88
CA ARG A 55 -1.33 8.82 18.23
C ARG A 55 -2.32 9.94 17.94
N ARG A 56 -2.99 9.94 16.79
CA ARG A 56 -4.01 10.94 16.41
C ARG A 56 -5.19 10.91 17.39
N LEU A 57 -5.73 9.74 17.69
CA LEU A 57 -6.79 9.56 18.68
C LEU A 57 -6.34 10.02 20.07
N GLY A 58 -5.11 9.72 20.49
CA GLY A 58 -4.54 10.18 21.75
C GLY A 58 -4.41 11.71 21.83
N THR A 59 -3.97 12.37 20.76
CA THR A 59 -3.91 13.84 20.71
C THR A 59 -5.30 14.48 20.71
N PHE A 60 -6.26 13.86 20.03
CA PHE A 60 -7.64 14.31 20.00
C PHE A 60 -8.30 14.17 21.39
N GLY A 61 -8.17 13.01 22.03
CA GLY A 61 -8.68 12.77 23.38
C GLY A 61 -8.10 13.72 24.44
N LYS A 62 -6.80 14.05 24.35
CA LYS A 62 -6.17 15.06 25.22
C LYS A 62 -6.72 16.48 24.99
N ARG A 63 -6.96 16.85 23.73
CA ARG A 63 -7.41 18.20 23.37
C ARG A 63 -8.90 18.41 23.66
N HIS A 64 -9.70 17.34 23.63
CA HIS A 64 -11.15 17.40 23.80
C HIS A 64 -11.65 16.77 25.12
N SER A 65 -10.74 16.32 25.99
CA SER A 65 -11.06 15.66 27.27
C SER A 65 -12.08 14.52 27.15
N LEU A 66 -12.04 13.78 26.03
CA LEU A 66 -12.96 12.68 25.74
C LEU A 66 -12.33 11.36 26.18
N THR A 67 -12.92 10.75 27.21
CA THR A 67 -12.63 9.39 27.66
C THR A 67 -13.52 8.41 26.90
N LEU A 68 -12.95 7.46 26.17
CA LEU A 68 -13.73 6.35 25.63
C LEU A 68 -14.05 5.40 26.80
N SER A 69 -15.32 5.36 27.21
CA SER A 69 -15.85 4.38 28.18
C SER A 69 -15.03 4.21 29.46
N GLY A 70 -14.55 5.33 30.04
CA GLY A 70 -13.84 5.33 31.32
C GLY A 70 -12.38 4.83 31.29
N LEU A 71 -11.88 4.36 30.14
CA LEU A 71 -10.48 3.96 29.96
C LEU A 71 -9.71 5.06 29.24
N THR A 72 -8.56 5.44 29.80
CA THR A 72 -7.64 6.33 29.10
C THR A 72 -6.99 5.56 27.95
N ILE A 73 -6.79 6.23 26.81
CA ILE A 73 -6.10 5.64 25.64
C ILE A 73 -4.71 5.07 26.01
N LYS A 74 -4.09 5.57 27.10
CA LYS A 74 -2.84 5.05 27.66
C LYS A 74 -2.97 3.63 28.24
N GLU A 75 -4.12 3.29 28.81
CA GLU A 75 -4.38 1.96 29.40
C GLU A 75 -4.65 0.93 28.31
N LEU A 76 -5.44 1.28 27.29
CA LEU A 76 -5.64 0.47 26.08
C LEU A 76 -4.32 0.08 25.39
N LEU A 77 -3.36 1.03 25.35
CA LEU A 77 -2.05 0.82 24.70
C LEU A 77 -1.11 -0.08 25.53
N ARG A 78 -1.34 -0.20 26.84
CA ARG A 78 -0.63 -1.13 27.72
C ARG A 78 -1.21 -2.54 27.63
N GLU A 79 -2.52 -2.67 27.49
CA GLU A 79 -3.22 -3.95 27.41
C GLU A 79 -3.00 -4.66 26.07
N SER A 80 -2.68 -3.91 25.00
CA SER A 80 -2.34 -4.46 23.68
C SER A 80 -0.90 -4.99 23.56
N ARG A 81 -0.11 -5.05 24.64
CA ARG A 81 1.21 -5.70 24.65
C ARG A 81 1.13 -7.01 25.45
N PRO A 82 1.47 -8.18 24.87
CA PRO A 82 1.56 -9.43 25.61
C PRO A 82 2.70 -9.42 26.64
#